data_AF-A0A2G2P2Q7-F1
#
_entry.id   AF-A0A2G2P2Q7-F1
#
_cell.length_a   1.000
_cell.length_b   1.000
_cell.length_c   1.000
_cell.angle_alpha   90.00
_cell.angle_beta   90.00
_cell.angle_gamma   90.00
#
_symmetry.space_group_name_H-M   'P 1'
#
loop_
_entity.id
_entity.type
_entity.pdbx_description
1 polymer ?
#
loop_
_entity_poly.entity_id
_entity_poly.type
_entity_poly.pdbx_seq_one_letter_code
_entity_poly.pdbx_strand_id
1 'polypeptide(L)'
;MKKVKVFFGLFILGIIISSFSRDVKTINNSILLTKEISSVPTEEEVFSQIFNIPFVGNSFNGFKEAVAFKESQGSYNIINTLGYLGKYQFGKSTLKRFKIYNTQLFLNSPELQEDAFVALCSLNKWILRKDIKRSVGKKINGINVTESGILAAAHLAGAGNVKKYLRSNGKNRFKDAYGSSIQHYLDQFSGFNTSFIQANRRPIL
;
A
#
# COMPACT_ATOMS: atom_id res chain seq x y z
N MET A 1 51.72 -26.84 14.55
CA MET A 1 50.85 -27.71 13.72
C MET A 1 49.76 -26.84 13.08
N LYS A 2 49.32 -27.23 11.88
CA LYS A 2 48.98 -26.37 10.72
C LYS A 2 47.72 -25.49 10.88
N LYS A 3 47.83 -24.24 10.39
CA LYS A 3 46.73 -23.30 10.10
C LYS A 3 46.02 -23.73 8.81
N VAL A 4 44.70 -23.91 8.85
CA VAL A 4 43.89 -24.19 7.65
C VAL A 4 43.47 -22.86 7.03
N LYS A 5 43.99 -22.55 5.85
CA LYS A 5 43.54 -21.44 5.01
C LYS A 5 42.45 -21.98 4.09
N VAL A 6 41.22 -21.49 4.21
CA VAL A 6 40.13 -21.80 3.27
C VAL A 6 40.18 -20.76 2.16
N PHE A 7 40.62 -21.17 0.98
CA PHE A 7 40.51 -20.43 -0.27
C PHE A 7 39.19 -20.81 -0.94
N PHE A 8 38.26 -19.86 -1.10
CA PHE A 8 37.15 -20.02 -2.05
C PHE A 8 37.59 -19.43 -3.38
N GLY A 9 38.00 -20.31 -4.31
CA GLY A 9 38.33 -19.96 -5.68
C GLY A 9 37.08 -19.78 -6.53
N LEU A 10 37.04 -18.67 -7.27
CA LEU A 10 36.18 -18.46 -8.43
C LEU A 10 36.65 -19.36 -9.59
N PHE A 11 35.78 -20.23 -10.11
CA PHE A 11 35.93 -20.77 -11.47
C PHE A 11 34.58 -21.13 -12.12
N ILE A 12 34.14 -20.22 -12.99
CA ILE A 12 33.65 -20.39 -14.37
C ILE A 12 32.70 -21.57 -14.71
N LEU A 13 31.48 -21.17 -15.08
CA LEU A 13 30.71 -21.51 -16.30
C LEU A 13 30.78 -22.96 -16.83
N GLY A 14 29.67 -23.69 -16.63
CA GLY A 14 29.32 -24.89 -17.39
C GLY A 14 27.87 -24.79 -17.87
N ILE A 15 27.70 -24.42 -19.13
CA ILE A 15 26.44 -24.48 -19.87
C ILE A 15 26.03 -25.95 -19.97
N ILE A 16 24.84 -26.31 -19.47
CA ILE A 16 24.18 -27.57 -19.82
C ILE A 16 22.90 -27.21 -20.59
N ILE A 17 23.06 -27.08 -21.90
CA ILE A 17 21.97 -27.21 -22.87
C ILE A 17 21.98 -28.67 -23.32
N SER A 18 21.00 -29.45 -22.88
CA SER A 18 20.36 -30.52 -23.69
C SER A 18 19.59 -31.46 -22.77
N SER A 19 18.26 -31.34 -22.79
CA SER A 19 17.35 -32.49 -22.74
C SER A 19 15.92 -31.97 -22.73
N PHE A 20 15.43 -31.62 -23.92
CA PHE A 20 14.00 -31.53 -24.13
C PHE A 20 13.68 -32.18 -25.47
N SER A 21 13.60 -33.51 -25.44
CA SER A 21 12.99 -34.28 -26.52
C SER A 21 11.47 -34.12 -26.42
N ARG A 22 10.85 -33.52 -27.43
CA ARG A 22 9.41 -33.62 -27.67
C ARG A 22 9.18 -34.60 -28.81
N ASP A 23 8.41 -35.66 -28.53
CA ASP A 23 7.81 -36.51 -29.56
C ASP A 23 6.87 -35.66 -30.42
N VAL A 24 7.22 -35.50 -31.70
CA VAL A 24 6.33 -34.88 -32.70
C VAL A 24 5.58 -36.00 -33.41
N LYS A 25 4.34 -36.24 -32.97
CA LYS A 25 3.37 -37.03 -33.72
C LYS A 25 2.79 -36.14 -34.82
N THR A 26 3.24 -36.34 -36.05
CA THR A 26 2.73 -35.66 -37.24
C THR A 26 1.24 -35.96 -37.40
N ILE A 27 0.39 -34.94 -37.19
CA ILE A 27 -1.01 -34.94 -37.59
C ILE A 27 -1.15 -33.88 -38.68
N ASN A 28 -1.22 -34.35 -39.93
CA ASN A 28 -1.57 -33.53 -41.07
C ASN A 28 -3.06 -33.21 -41.02
N ASN A 29 -3.43 -32.09 -40.41
CA ASN A 29 -4.71 -31.45 -40.66
C ASN A 29 -4.41 -30.08 -41.24
N SER A 30 -4.67 -29.93 -42.54
CA SER A 30 -4.76 -28.66 -43.25
C SER A 30 -5.87 -27.82 -42.62
N ILE A 31 -5.55 -27.13 -41.54
CA ILE A 31 -6.40 -26.08 -40.99
C ILE A 31 -6.10 -24.86 -41.85
N LEU A 32 -7.10 -24.46 -42.63
CA LEU A 32 -7.20 -23.17 -43.27
C LEU A 32 -6.82 -22.11 -42.24
N LEU A 33 -5.60 -21.59 -42.34
CA LEU A 33 -5.11 -20.50 -41.50
C LEU A 33 -5.86 -19.25 -41.97
N THR A 34 -7.10 -19.07 -41.50
CA THR A 34 -7.72 -17.74 -41.53
C THR A 34 -6.80 -16.88 -40.68
N LYS A 35 -5.99 -16.10 -41.38
CA LYS A 35 -5.19 -15.01 -40.83
C LYS A 35 -6.08 -14.24 -39.87
N GLU A 36 -5.94 -14.48 -38.57
CA GLU A 36 -6.55 -13.60 -37.58
C GLU A 36 -5.86 -12.25 -37.78
N ILE A 37 -6.56 -11.36 -38.47
CA ILE A 37 -6.13 -9.98 -38.61
C ILE A 37 -6.34 -9.37 -37.23
N SER A 38 -5.29 -9.43 -36.40
CA SER A 38 -5.24 -8.61 -35.20
C SER A 38 -5.11 -7.17 -35.66
N SER A 39 -6.20 -6.42 -35.57
CA SER A 39 -6.23 -4.98 -35.80
C SER A 39 -6.06 -4.25 -34.47
N VAL A 40 -5.15 -3.29 -34.43
CA VAL A 40 -5.07 -2.32 -33.33
C VAL A 40 -6.21 -1.32 -33.51
N PRO A 41 -6.97 -0.98 -32.45
CA PRO A 41 -8.00 0.05 -32.54
C PRO A 41 -7.43 1.37 -33.06
N THR A 42 -8.18 2.03 -33.94
CA THR A 42 -7.89 3.39 -34.40
C THR A 42 -8.09 4.42 -33.28
N GLU A 43 -7.49 5.61 -33.39
CA GLU A 43 -7.66 6.68 -32.39
C GLU A 43 -9.13 7.04 -32.15
N GLU A 44 -9.96 7.01 -33.19
CA GLU A 44 -11.41 7.23 -33.10
C GLU A 44 -12.15 6.07 -32.40
N GLU A 45 -11.72 4.82 -32.60
CA GLU A 45 -12.26 3.65 -31.89
C GLU A 45 -11.87 3.64 -30.40
N VAL A 46 -10.67 4.10 -30.07
CA VAL A 46 -10.24 4.31 -28.67
C VAL A 46 -11.05 5.43 -28.02
N PHE A 47 -11.35 6.51 -28.73
CA PHE A 47 -12.07 7.67 -28.18
C PHE A 47 -13.58 7.43 -28.07
N SER A 48 -14.16 6.58 -28.93
CA SER A 48 -15.56 6.16 -28.87
C SER A 48 -15.85 5.11 -27.79
N GLN A 49 -14.81 4.38 -27.35
CA GLN A 49 -14.88 3.62 -26.11
C GLN A 49 -14.77 4.59 -24.94
N ILE A 50 -15.93 5.08 -24.46
CA ILE A 50 -16.01 5.71 -23.14
C ILE A 50 -15.69 4.62 -22.12
N PHE A 51 -14.41 4.44 -21.83
CA PHE A 51 -13.99 3.70 -20.66
C PHE A 51 -14.43 4.54 -19.46
N ASN A 52 -15.52 4.13 -18.80
CA ASN A 52 -15.83 4.56 -17.44
C ASN A 52 -14.78 3.96 -16.50
N ILE A 53 -13.52 4.35 -16.65
CA ILE A 53 -12.48 4.05 -15.66
C ILE A 53 -12.87 4.88 -14.44
N PRO A 54 -13.22 4.26 -13.31
CA PRO A 54 -13.60 5.00 -12.12
C PRO A 54 -12.37 5.75 -11.61
N PHE A 55 -12.18 6.99 -12.05
CA PHE A 55 -11.16 7.87 -11.52
C PHE A 55 -11.64 8.40 -10.18
N VAL A 56 -11.25 7.70 -9.11
CA VAL A 56 -11.57 8.10 -7.72
C VAL A 56 -10.97 9.45 -7.34
N GLY A 57 -9.95 9.94 -8.08
CA GLY A 57 -9.33 11.25 -7.88
C GLY A 57 -8.97 11.53 -6.42
N ASN A 58 -9.27 12.74 -5.96
CA ASN A 58 -9.00 13.15 -4.58
C ASN A 58 -10.12 12.74 -3.60
N SER A 59 -11.01 11.80 -3.95
CA SER A 59 -12.04 11.32 -3.02
C SER A 59 -11.46 10.51 -1.86
N PHE A 60 -12.29 10.16 -0.88
CA PHE A 60 -11.89 9.26 0.20
C PHE A 60 -11.52 7.86 -0.33
N ASN A 61 -12.19 7.36 -1.37
CA ASN A 61 -11.79 6.10 -2.00
C ASN A 61 -10.41 6.23 -2.65
N GLY A 62 -10.12 7.37 -3.29
CA GLY A 62 -8.77 7.66 -3.81
C GLY A 62 -7.71 7.65 -2.72
N PHE A 63 -8.01 8.23 -1.55
CA PHE A 63 -7.12 8.19 -0.38
C PHE A 63 -6.86 6.75 0.08
N LYS A 64 -7.91 5.95 0.25
CA LYS A 64 -7.79 4.54 0.66
C LYS A 64 -6.93 3.76 -0.32
N GLU A 65 -7.19 3.87 -1.62
CA GLU A 65 -6.44 3.13 -2.65
C GLU A 65 -5.00 3.61 -2.77
N ALA A 66 -4.72 4.91 -2.64
CA ALA A 66 -3.36 5.43 -2.63
C ALA A 66 -2.55 4.86 -1.44
N VAL A 67 -3.14 4.84 -0.24
CA VAL A 67 -2.49 4.25 0.94
C VAL A 67 -2.30 2.74 0.72
N ALA A 68 -3.34 2.03 0.29
CA ALA A 68 -3.27 0.60 0.03
C ALA A 68 -2.19 0.24 -1.00
N PHE A 69 -2.07 1.02 -2.06
CA PHE A 69 -1.06 0.82 -3.09
C PHE A 69 0.35 0.96 -2.50
N LYS A 70 0.58 2.00 -1.69
CA LYS A 70 1.86 2.21 -1.01
C LYS A 70 2.20 1.09 -0.02
N GLU A 71 1.21 0.58 0.71
CA GLU A 71 1.42 -0.43 1.76
C GLU A 71 1.60 -1.85 1.19
N SER A 72 0.82 -2.23 0.18
CA SER A 72 0.72 -3.64 -0.26
C SER A 72 0.42 -3.83 -1.76
N GLN A 73 0.42 -2.75 -2.54
CA GLN A 73 -0.11 -2.76 -3.90
C GLN A 73 -1.59 -3.22 -3.98
N GLY A 74 -2.36 -3.02 -2.90
CA GLY A 74 -3.78 -3.41 -2.85
C GLY A 74 -4.03 -4.86 -2.41
N SER A 75 -3.00 -5.62 -2.01
CA SER A 75 -3.12 -7.06 -1.74
C SER A 75 -3.66 -7.37 -0.34
N TYR A 76 -4.84 -7.96 -0.24
CA TYR A 76 -5.47 -8.31 1.04
C TYR A 76 -4.80 -9.47 1.81
N ASN A 77 -4.10 -10.36 1.11
CA ASN A 77 -3.72 -11.67 1.66
C ASN A 77 -2.21 -11.79 1.94
N ILE A 78 -1.51 -10.66 2.05
CA ILE A 78 -0.06 -10.64 2.24
C ILE A 78 0.34 -10.38 3.69
N ILE A 79 1.53 -10.85 4.06
CA ILE A 79 2.18 -10.52 5.32
C ILE A 79 3.61 -10.10 5.00
N ASN A 80 4.04 -8.93 5.45
CA ASN A 80 5.44 -8.53 5.24
C ASN A 80 6.39 -9.19 6.26
N THR A 81 7.69 -8.95 6.08
CA THR A 81 8.74 -9.54 6.92
C THR A 81 8.68 -9.13 8.39
N LEU A 82 7.94 -8.07 8.73
CA LEU A 82 7.71 -7.59 10.09
C LEU A 82 6.36 -8.06 10.67
N GLY A 83 5.59 -8.84 9.92
CA GLY A 83 4.31 -9.42 10.37
C GLY A 83 3.10 -8.48 10.26
N TYR A 84 3.19 -7.42 9.46
CA TYR A 84 2.04 -6.56 9.14
C TYR A 84 1.15 -7.19 8.07
N LEU A 85 -0.16 -6.99 8.19
CA LEU A 85 -1.18 -7.83 7.56
C LEU A 85 -1.99 -7.08 6.50
N GLY A 86 -2.10 -7.69 5.32
CA GLY A 86 -3.07 -7.36 4.29
C GLY A 86 -2.90 -6.00 3.63
N LYS A 87 -4.01 -5.51 3.05
CA LYS A 87 -4.05 -4.40 2.09
C LYS A 87 -3.44 -3.10 2.65
N TYR A 88 -3.65 -2.88 3.94
CA TYR A 88 -3.18 -1.69 4.63
C TYR A 88 -2.01 -1.96 5.57
N GLN A 89 -1.43 -3.15 5.53
CA GLN A 89 -0.32 -3.56 6.40
C GLN A 89 -0.61 -3.25 7.88
N PHE A 90 -1.65 -3.86 8.42
CA PHE A 90 -2.04 -3.67 9.82
C PHE A 90 -1.11 -4.40 10.78
N GLY A 91 -0.68 -3.71 11.84
CA GLY A 91 0.00 -4.34 12.97
C GLY A 91 -0.99 -5.05 13.90
N LYS A 92 -0.59 -6.20 14.45
CA LYS A 92 -1.43 -6.99 15.39
C LYS A 92 -1.91 -6.17 16.60
N SER A 93 -1.10 -5.27 17.12
CA SER A 93 -1.47 -4.39 18.25
C SER A 93 -2.58 -3.41 17.88
N THR A 94 -2.58 -2.90 16.65
CA THR A 94 -3.64 -2.04 16.13
C THR A 94 -4.94 -2.83 15.97
N LEU A 95 -4.89 -4.05 15.41
CA LEU A 95 -6.07 -4.92 15.26
C LEU A 95 -6.73 -5.26 16.61
N LYS A 96 -5.93 -5.54 17.64
CA LYS A 96 -6.42 -5.77 19.02
C LYS A 96 -7.25 -4.59 19.55
N ARG A 97 -6.95 -3.37 19.12
CA ARG A 97 -7.72 -2.18 19.52
C ARG A 97 -9.17 -2.21 19.03
N PHE A 98 -9.42 -2.91 17.93
CA PHE A 98 -10.75 -3.15 17.37
C PHE A 98 -11.27 -4.56 17.71
N LYS A 99 -10.69 -5.23 18.71
CA LYS A 99 -11.06 -6.59 19.13
C LYS A 99 -10.92 -7.65 18.03
N ILE A 100 -10.07 -7.39 17.02
CA ILE A 100 -9.71 -8.38 16.01
C ILE A 100 -8.46 -9.13 16.50
N TYR A 101 -8.64 -10.39 16.87
CA TYR A 101 -7.57 -11.25 17.40
C TYR A 101 -7.12 -12.33 16.41
N ASN A 102 -8.04 -12.80 15.56
CA ASN A 102 -7.75 -13.84 14.57
C ASN A 102 -7.18 -13.21 13.29
N THR A 103 -5.87 -13.31 13.12
CA THR A 103 -5.18 -12.73 11.96
C THR A 103 -5.46 -13.48 10.67
N GLN A 104 -5.74 -14.78 10.72
CA GLN A 104 -6.09 -15.56 9.54
C GLN A 104 -7.47 -15.17 9.02
N LEU A 105 -8.45 -15.01 9.92
CA LEU A 105 -9.76 -14.46 9.59
C LEU A 105 -9.61 -13.07 8.96
N PHE A 106 -8.82 -12.19 9.58
CA PHE A 106 -8.58 -10.84 9.05
C PHE A 106 -8.03 -10.83 7.62
N LEU A 107 -7.02 -11.68 7.33
CA LEU A 107 -6.45 -11.79 5.98
C LEU A 107 -7.45 -12.34 4.95
N ASN A 108 -8.38 -13.20 5.39
CA ASN A 108 -9.39 -13.80 4.52
C ASN A 108 -10.68 -12.97 4.41
N SER A 109 -10.75 -11.78 5.04
CA SER A 109 -11.95 -10.94 5.05
C SER A 109 -11.62 -9.52 4.55
N PRO A 110 -11.64 -9.28 3.22
CA PRO A 110 -11.38 -7.96 2.64
C PRO A 110 -12.24 -6.84 3.26
N GLU A 111 -13.53 -7.08 3.46
CA GLU A 111 -14.46 -6.14 4.09
C GLU A 111 -13.99 -5.72 5.51
N LEU A 112 -13.56 -6.69 6.33
CA LEU A 112 -13.04 -6.40 7.67
C LEU A 112 -11.76 -5.54 7.63
N GLN A 113 -10.94 -5.66 6.58
CA GLN A 113 -9.75 -4.81 6.42
C GLN A 113 -10.14 -3.37 6.02
N GLU A 114 -11.12 -3.22 5.15
CA GLU A 114 -11.68 -1.92 4.74
C GLU A 114 -12.31 -1.20 5.94
N ASP A 115 -13.13 -1.91 6.72
CA ASP A 115 -13.80 -1.34 7.89
C ASP A 115 -12.78 -0.98 8.98
N ALA A 116 -11.78 -1.85 9.21
CA ALA A 116 -10.69 -1.57 10.15
C ALA A 116 -9.90 -0.30 9.74
N PHE A 117 -9.70 -0.07 8.45
CA PHE A 117 -9.04 1.14 7.95
C PHE A 117 -9.87 2.41 8.21
N VAL A 118 -11.18 2.36 7.94
CA VAL A 118 -12.10 3.47 8.22
C VAL A 118 -12.19 3.75 9.73
N ALA A 119 -12.26 2.70 10.56
CA ALA A 119 -12.28 2.82 12.01
C ALA A 119 -10.97 3.42 12.54
N LEU A 120 -9.81 3.00 12.02
CA LEU A 120 -8.53 3.58 12.39
C LEU A 120 -8.43 5.06 12.01
N CYS A 121 -8.90 5.44 10.81
CA CYS A 121 -8.97 6.83 10.41
C CYS A 121 -9.86 7.66 11.35
N SER A 122 -11.05 7.15 11.67
CA SER A 122 -12.01 7.80 12.59
C SER A 122 -11.43 8.03 13.99
N LEU A 123 -10.74 7.01 14.50
CA LEU A 123 -10.04 7.04 15.78
C LEU A 123 -8.87 8.03 15.77
N ASN A 124 -8.01 7.97 14.75
CA ASN A 124 -6.88 8.88 14.61
C ASN A 124 -7.36 10.33 14.48
N LYS A 125 -8.42 10.58 13.70
CA LYS A 125 -9.06 11.90 13.58
C LYS A 125 -9.54 12.40 14.94
N TRP A 126 -10.15 11.55 15.77
CA TRP A 126 -10.53 11.92 17.14
C TRP A 126 -9.33 12.23 18.05
N ILE A 127 -8.28 11.40 18.01
CA ILE A 127 -7.07 11.57 18.83
C ILE A 127 -6.36 12.88 18.48
N LEU A 128 -6.33 13.23 17.20
CA LEU A 128 -5.60 14.37 16.64
C LEU A 128 -6.47 15.60 16.38
N ARG A 129 -7.77 15.59 16.71
CA ARG A 129 -8.72 16.69 16.38
C ARG A 129 -8.20 18.11 16.69
N LYS A 130 -7.51 18.28 17.82
CA LYS A 130 -6.92 19.58 18.21
C LYS A 130 -5.69 19.92 17.38
N ASP A 131 -4.89 18.92 17.04
CA ASP A 131 -3.65 19.07 16.28
C ASP A 131 -3.95 19.28 14.79
N ILE A 132 -4.97 18.60 14.24
CA ILE A 132 -5.53 18.86 12.90
C ILE A 132 -5.98 20.32 12.80
N LYS A 133 -6.88 20.77 13.69
CA LYS A 133 -7.37 22.17 13.70
C LYS A 133 -6.24 23.21 13.75
N ARG A 134 -5.14 22.90 14.45
CA ARG A 134 -4.01 23.83 14.61
C ARG A 134 -2.99 23.79 13.48
N SER A 135 -2.94 22.71 12.71
CA SER A 135 -1.81 22.43 11.80
C SER A 135 -2.21 22.42 10.33
N VAL A 136 -3.45 22.04 10.00
CA VAL A 136 -3.91 22.04 8.61
C VAL A 136 -3.80 23.44 8.01
N GLY A 137 -3.29 23.53 6.78
CA GLY A 137 -3.01 24.77 6.07
C GLY A 137 -1.65 25.39 6.38
N LYS A 138 -0.91 24.89 7.37
CA LYS A 138 0.46 25.34 7.65
C LYS A 138 1.48 24.59 6.81
N LYS A 139 2.65 25.21 6.63
CA LYS A 139 3.84 24.57 6.04
C LYS A 139 4.81 24.19 7.16
N ILE A 140 5.14 22.91 7.29
CA ILE A 140 6.11 22.40 8.27
C ILE A 140 7.24 21.72 7.51
N ASN A 141 8.49 22.18 7.67
CA ASN A 141 9.65 21.68 6.91
C ASN A 141 9.42 21.64 5.39
N GLY A 142 8.71 22.64 4.85
CA GLY A 142 8.40 22.70 3.42
C GLY A 142 7.16 21.91 2.98
N ILE A 143 6.53 21.13 3.86
CA ILE A 143 5.37 20.28 3.53
C ILE A 143 4.08 20.99 3.91
N ASN A 144 3.14 21.08 2.98
CA ASN A 144 1.79 21.59 3.24
C ASN A 144 0.99 20.55 4.04
N VAL A 145 0.60 20.90 5.26
CA VAL A 145 -0.10 19.96 6.14
C VAL A 145 -1.58 19.93 5.79
N THR A 146 -2.09 18.75 5.44
CA THR A 146 -3.53 18.49 5.22
C THR A 146 -4.06 17.45 6.20
N GLU A 147 -5.40 17.34 6.32
CA GLU A 147 -6.02 16.31 7.16
C GLU A 147 -5.67 14.90 6.64
N SER A 148 -5.76 14.67 5.33
CA SER A 148 -5.42 13.42 4.66
C SER A 148 -3.98 12.98 4.94
N GLY A 149 -3.00 13.88 4.79
CA GLY A 149 -1.61 13.59 5.11
C GLY A 149 -1.42 13.27 6.60
N ILE A 150 -2.13 13.95 7.50
CA ILE A 150 -2.09 13.66 8.95
C ILE A 150 -2.63 12.25 9.23
N LEU A 151 -3.74 11.85 8.60
CA LEU A 151 -4.35 10.53 8.80
C LEU A 151 -3.46 9.42 8.26
N ALA A 152 -2.87 9.59 7.07
CA ALA A 152 -1.90 8.65 6.52
C ALA A 152 -0.65 8.55 7.40
N ALA A 153 -0.07 9.68 7.84
CA ALA A 153 1.07 9.66 8.75
C ALA A 153 0.74 8.98 10.09
N ALA A 154 -0.51 9.08 10.55
CA ALA A 154 -0.97 8.42 11.77
C ALA A 154 -1.22 6.92 11.58
N HIS A 155 -1.55 6.48 10.36
CA HIS A 155 -1.57 5.06 9.97
C HIS A 155 -0.16 4.46 10.07
N LEU A 156 0.84 5.12 9.46
CA LEU A 156 2.24 4.71 9.49
C LEU A 156 2.83 4.70 10.92
N ALA A 157 2.83 5.87 11.56
CA ALA A 157 3.65 6.13 12.75
C ALA A 157 2.85 6.09 14.06
N GLY A 158 1.54 5.94 13.99
CA GLY A 158 0.63 6.13 15.11
C GLY A 158 0.38 7.61 15.44
N ALA A 159 -0.85 7.92 15.85
CA ALA A 159 -1.27 9.29 16.19
C ALA A 159 -0.41 9.95 17.29
N GLY A 160 0.18 9.18 18.20
CA GLY A 160 1.08 9.72 19.23
C GLY A 160 2.34 10.37 18.66
N ASN A 161 2.96 9.74 17.66
CA ASN A 161 4.17 10.28 17.02
C ASN A 161 3.84 11.46 16.11
N VAL A 162 2.72 11.39 15.37
CA VAL A 162 2.24 12.52 14.57
C VAL A 162 1.96 13.74 15.44
N LYS A 163 1.34 13.56 16.61
CA LYS A 163 1.13 14.63 17.58
C LYS A 163 2.44 15.29 18.01
N LYS A 164 3.48 14.50 18.31
CA LYS A 164 4.80 15.02 18.67
C LYS A 164 5.44 15.79 17.50
N TYR A 165 5.36 15.26 16.29
CA TYR A 165 5.85 15.92 15.08
C TYR A 165 5.18 17.29 14.89
N LEU A 166 3.85 17.34 14.86
CA LEU A 166 3.08 18.57 14.62
C LEU A 166 3.35 19.64 15.69
N ARG A 167 3.38 19.25 16.97
CA ARG A 167 3.58 20.20 18.08
C ARG A 167 5.00 20.73 18.21
N SER A 168 5.97 19.95 17.75
CA SER A 168 7.38 20.36 17.72
C SER A 168 7.75 21.16 16.47
N ASN A 169 6.77 21.49 15.62
CA ASN A 169 6.97 22.09 14.31
C ASN A 169 7.97 21.29 13.45
N GLY A 170 7.86 19.96 13.49
CA GLY A 170 8.70 19.05 12.69
C GLY A 170 10.11 18.80 13.21
N LYS A 171 10.44 19.24 14.43
CA LYS A 171 11.72 18.90 15.09
C LYS A 171 11.78 17.43 15.50
N ASN A 172 10.69 16.89 16.08
CA ASN A 172 10.60 15.48 16.42
C ASN A 172 10.33 14.66 15.16
N ARG A 173 11.17 13.69 14.86
CA ARG A 173 11.07 12.86 13.65
C ARG A 173 10.78 11.40 14.01
N PHE A 174 10.13 10.70 13.09
CA PHE A 174 9.89 9.26 13.16
C PHE A 174 10.25 8.65 11.81
N LYS A 175 10.87 7.48 11.85
CA LYS A 175 11.03 6.58 10.71
C LYS A 175 10.61 5.17 11.15
N ASP A 176 9.90 4.46 10.29
CA ASP A 176 9.64 3.04 10.50
C ASP A 176 10.89 2.20 10.18
N ALA A 177 10.76 0.88 10.31
CA ALA A 177 11.85 -0.06 10.04
C ALA A 177 12.25 -0.13 8.55
N TYR A 178 11.38 0.31 7.63
CA TYR A 178 11.68 0.39 6.19
C TYR A 178 12.15 1.79 5.75
N GLY A 179 12.27 2.74 6.68
CA GLY A 179 12.73 4.11 6.43
C GLY A 179 11.63 5.10 6.03
N SER A 180 10.37 4.69 5.94
CA SER A 180 9.22 5.58 5.71
C SER A 180 9.08 6.54 6.88
N SER A 181 8.78 7.81 6.60
CA SER A 181 8.73 8.87 7.60
C SER A 181 7.36 9.56 7.64
N ILE A 182 7.07 10.22 8.77
CA ILE A 182 5.89 11.09 8.91
C ILE A 182 5.87 12.15 7.80
N GLN A 183 7.03 12.74 7.51
CA GLN A 183 7.17 13.74 6.45
C GLN A 183 6.76 13.20 5.09
N HIS A 184 7.25 12.00 4.75
CA HIS A 184 6.90 11.34 3.50
C HIS A 184 5.38 11.14 3.38
N TYR A 185 4.72 10.63 4.43
CA TYR A 185 3.27 10.40 4.39
C TYR A 185 2.45 11.69 4.43
N LEU A 186 2.91 12.73 5.14
CA LEU A 186 2.27 14.05 5.12
C LEU A 186 2.24 14.65 3.72
N ASP A 187 3.33 14.48 2.97
CA ASP A 187 3.51 15.05 1.64
C ASP A 187 2.77 14.22 0.57
N GLN A 188 3.05 12.91 0.51
CA GLN A 188 2.52 12.00 -0.51
C GLN A 188 1.00 11.87 -0.48
N PHE A 189 0.40 11.88 0.72
CA PHE A 189 -1.04 11.73 0.88
C PHE A 189 -1.74 13.06 1.15
N SER A 190 -1.12 14.18 0.74
CA SER A 190 -1.75 15.48 0.82
C SER A 190 -2.88 15.64 -0.22
N GLY A 191 -3.85 16.51 0.07
CA GLY A 191 -4.87 16.92 -0.92
C GLY A 191 -6.11 16.03 -1.07
N PHE A 192 -6.15 14.82 -0.50
CA PHE A 192 -7.37 14.01 -0.53
C PHE A 192 -8.49 14.56 0.39
N ASN A 193 -9.73 14.37 -0.04
CA ASN A 193 -10.94 14.71 0.69
C ASN A 193 -11.32 13.58 1.67
N THR A 194 -11.13 13.86 2.97
CA THR A 194 -11.43 12.95 4.08
C THR A 194 -12.66 13.40 4.89
N SER A 195 -13.52 14.26 4.31
CA SER A 195 -14.72 14.77 5.00
C SER A 195 -15.71 13.66 5.39
N PHE A 196 -15.73 12.57 4.62
CA PHE A 196 -16.51 11.36 4.90
C PHE A 196 -16.21 10.77 6.28
N ILE A 197 -14.97 10.88 6.76
CA ILE A 197 -14.54 10.29 8.02
C ILE A 197 -15.00 11.17 9.18
N GLN A 198 -15.84 10.61 10.06
CA GLN A 198 -16.23 11.25 11.30
C GLN A 198 -15.28 10.90 12.44
N ALA A 199 -14.93 11.87 13.28
CA ALA A 199 -14.06 11.65 14.42
C ALA A 199 -14.78 10.84 15.52
N ASN A 200 -14.35 9.61 15.80
CA ASN A 200 -14.95 8.75 16.81
C ASN A 200 -13.89 8.19 17.78
N ARG A 201 -14.09 8.32 19.10
CA ARG A 201 -13.18 7.79 20.13
C ARG A 201 -13.20 6.26 20.20
N ARG A 202 -14.34 5.65 19.89
CA ARG A 202 -14.64 4.23 20.01
C ARG A 202 -15.43 3.78 18.78
N PRO A 203 -14.81 3.78 17.59
CA PRO A 203 -15.44 3.22 16.41
C PRO A 203 -15.72 1.72 16.65
N ILE A 204 -16.86 1.26 16.15
CA ILE A 204 -17.30 -0.13 16.22
C ILE A 204 -17.15 -0.70 14.81
N LEU A 205 -16.65 -1.93 14.74
CA LEU A 205 -16.60 -2.75 13.54
C LEU A 205 -17.73 -3.78 13.61
#